data_AF-A0A8H6HR04-F1
#
_entry.id   AF-A0A8H6HR04-F1
#
_cell.length_a   1.000
_cell.length_b   1.000
_cell.length_c   1.000
_cell.angle_alpha   90.00
_cell.angle_beta   90.00
_cell.angle_gamma   90.00
#
_symmetry.space_group_name_H-M   'P 1'
#
loop_
_entity.id
_entity.type
_entity.pdbx_description
1 polymer ?
#
loop_
_entity_poly.entity_id
_entity_poly.type
_entity_poly.pdbx_seq_one_letter_code
_entity_poly.pdbx_strand_id
1 'polypeptide(L)'
;MGTVLGCGVTDFRNLINDEPRPEANRLYTILVAVAIQFIWRTRCTWKIDRDGDPNQAHSAKELHNKFRATLNRTLVFDIATTAFTPKKNRNRRKINIPSEDLVINTWWSVVDSNSELEWETMRKFRRRKAGVLVHIAQR
;
A
#
# COMPACT_ATOMS: atom_id res chain seq x y z
N MET A 1 17.08 9.60 3.33
CA MET A 1 16.18 10.39 4.19
C MET A 1 15.36 11.42 3.40
N GLY A 2 15.92 12.14 2.41
CA GLY A 2 15.17 13.10 1.59
C GLY A 2 13.91 12.53 0.90
N THR A 3 13.97 11.30 0.38
CA THR A 3 12.82 10.60 -0.21
C THR A 3 11.66 10.36 0.77
N VAL A 4 11.95 10.23 2.07
CA VAL A 4 10.93 10.01 3.12
C VAL A 4 10.11 11.27 3.35
N LEU A 5 10.77 12.42 3.41
CA LEU A 5 10.13 13.71 3.61
C LEU A 5 9.44 14.20 2.32
N GLY A 6 9.96 13.80 1.16
CA GLY A 6 9.44 14.19 -0.15
C GLY A 6 8.38 13.27 -0.74
N CYS A 7 8.13 12.07 -0.19
CA CYS A 7 7.22 11.11 -0.83
C CYS A 7 5.77 11.59 -0.89
N GLY A 8 5.34 12.44 0.05
CA GLY A 8 4.02 13.08 0.02
C GLY A 8 3.93 14.31 -0.88
N VAL A 9 5.05 14.73 -1.50
CA VAL A 9 5.16 15.93 -2.34
C VAL A 9 5.52 15.57 -3.80
N THR A 10 5.65 14.29 -4.12
CA THR A 10 5.89 13.86 -5.50
C THR A 10 4.67 14.15 -6.37
N ASP A 11 4.93 14.62 -7.59
CA ASP A 11 3.90 14.93 -8.57
C ASP A 11 4.19 14.21 -9.90
N PHE A 12 3.71 12.97 -10.01
CA PHE A 12 3.64 12.19 -11.23
C PHE A 12 2.60 12.82 -12.15
N ARG A 13 3.04 13.16 -13.36
CA ARG A 13 2.22 13.78 -14.39
C ARG A 13 2.23 12.92 -15.65
N ASN A 14 1.19 13.03 -16.46
CA ASN A 14 1.15 12.44 -17.78
C ASN A 14 2.16 13.14 -18.70
N LEU A 15 3.03 12.38 -19.36
CA LEU A 15 4.06 12.96 -20.24
C LEU A 15 3.50 13.65 -21.49
N ILE A 16 2.28 13.28 -21.91
CA ILE A 16 1.65 13.80 -23.13
C ILE A 16 0.88 15.10 -22.85
N ASN A 17 0.14 15.15 -21.73
CA ASN A 17 -0.80 16.24 -21.43
C ASN A 17 -0.44 17.06 -20.17
N ASP A 18 0.64 16.71 -19.47
CA ASP A 18 1.06 17.30 -18.18
C ASP A 18 0.03 17.25 -17.03
N GLU A 19 -1.02 16.43 -17.20
CA GLU A 19 -2.06 16.26 -16.20
C GLU A 19 -1.56 15.50 -14.97
N PRO A 20 -1.89 15.95 -13.74
CA PRO A 20 -1.48 15.28 -12.52
C PRO A 20 -2.15 13.91 -12.40
N ARG A 21 -1.40 12.92 -11.91
CA ARG A 21 -1.86 11.56 -11.64
C ARG A 21 -2.00 11.32 -10.14
N PRO A 22 -3.09 11.78 -9.51
CA PRO A 22 -3.26 11.72 -8.07
C PRO A 22 -3.20 10.29 -7.53
N GLU A 23 -3.70 9.31 -8.27
CA GLU A 23 -3.64 7.88 -7.92
C GLU A 23 -2.21 7.33 -7.90
N ALA A 24 -1.35 7.75 -8.85
CA ALA A 24 0.05 7.35 -8.90
C ALA A 24 0.87 8.00 -7.78
N ASN A 25 0.63 9.30 -7.51
CA ASN A 25 1.20 10.04 -6.38
C ASN A 25 0.88 9.35 -5.06
N ARG A 26 -0.38 8.96 -4.90
CA ARG A 26 -0.87 8.28 -3.70
C ARG A 26 -0.25 6.89 -3.56
N LEU A 27 -0.23 6.09 -4.62
CA LEU A 27 0.37 4.76 -4.60
C LEU A 27 1.86 4.84 -4.23
N TYR A 28 2.60 5.77 -4.84
CA TYR A 28 4.01 5.98 -4.53
C TYR A 28 4.22 6.37 -3.07
N THR A 29 3.43 7.31 -2.56
CA THR A 29 3.47 7.70 -1.14
C THR A 29 3.29 6.50 -0.22
N ILE A 30 2.28 5.66 -0.50
CA ILE A 30 2.00 4.44 0.26
C ILE A 30 3.18 3.46 0.17
N LEU A 31 3.69 3.19 -1.03
CA LEU A 31 4.79 2.25 -1.26
C LEU A 31 6.05 2.69 -0.51
N VAL A 32 6.42 3.97 -0.62
CA VAL A 32 7.60 4.52 0.06
C VAL A 32 7.43 4.46 1.57
N ALA A 33 6.29 4.91 2.10
CA ALA A 33 6.01 4.86 3.54
C ALA A 33 6.08 3.42 4.09
N VAL A 34 5.45 2.47 3.40
CA VAL A 34 5.45 1.05 3.79
C VAL A 34 6.87 0.47 3.69
N ALA A 35 7.63 0.78 2.64
CA ALA A 35 9.01 0.33 2.48
C ALA A 35 9.91 0.83 3.60
N ILE A 36 9.82 2.11 3.97
CA ILE A 36 10.62 2.69 5.05
C ILE A 36 10.28 2.05 6.38
N GLN A 37 8.99 1.95 6.71
CA GLN A 37 8.54 1.33 7.95
C GLN A 37 8.99 -0.14 8.01
N PHE A 38 8.92 -0.85 6.88
CA PHE A 38 9.35 -2.24 6.77
C PHE A 38 10.86 -2.39 6.98
N ILE A 39 11.67 -1.57 6.31
CA ILE A 39 13.14 -1.56 6.46
C ILE A 39 13.51 -1.24 7.91
N TRP A 40 12.91 -0.19 8.49
CA TRP A 40 13.16 0.20 9.88
C TRP A 40 12.84 -0.94 10.83
N ARG A 41 11.66 -1.55 10.73
CA ARG A 41 11.26 -2.68 11.57
C ARG A 41 12.20 -3.88 11.40
N THR A 42 12.56 -4.21 10.17
CA THR A 42 13.47 -5.33 9.87
C THR A 42 14.85 -5.10 10.47
N ARG A 43 15.38 -3.87 10.38
CA ARG A 43 16.67 -3.52 10.99
C ARG A 43 16.61 -3.58 12.52
N CYS A 44 15.53 -3.10 13.12
CA CYS A 44 15.34 -3.18 14.57
C CYS A 44 15.28 -4.64 15.04
N THR A 45 14.51 -5.50 14.37
CA THR A 45 14.46 -6.93 14.71
C THR A 45 15.82 -7.61 14.56
N TRP A 46 16.58 -7.30 13.50
CA TRP A 46 17.93 -7.86 13.35
C TRP A 46 18.89 -7.37 14.44
N LYS A 47 18.87 -6.07 14.76
CA LYS A 47 19.84 -5.49 15.70
C LYS A 47 19.49 -5.73 17.17
N ILE A 48 18.21 -5.70 17.53
CA ILE A 48 17.75 -5.75 18.93
C ILE A 48 17.37 -7.19 19.30
N ASP A 49 16.55 -7.85 18.49
CA ASP A 49 16.02 -9.18 18.85
C ASP A 49 17.02 -10.31 18.53
N ARG A 50 17.91 -10.09 17.57
CA ARG A 50 18.89 -11.09 17.08
C ARG A 50 20.35 -10.70 17.34
N ASP A 51 20.57 -9.62 18.08
CA ASP A 51 21.90 -9.09 18.44
C ASP A 51 22.87 -8.90 17.24
N GLY A 52 22.32 -8.68 16.04
CA GLY A 52 23.12 -8.54 14.83
C GLY A 52 23.77 -9.84 14.33
N ASP A 53 23.33 -11.01 14.80
CA ASP A 53 23.88 -12.31 14.40
C ASP A 53 23.72 -12.54 12.88
N PRO A 54 24.83 -12.67 12.12
CA PRO A 54 24.79 -12.95 10.69
C PRO A 54 24.10 -14.27 10.33
N ASN A 55 24.15 -15.27 11.21
CA ASN A 55 23.53 -16.58 10.99
C ASN A 55 22.00 -16.52 11.10
N GLN A 56 21.49 -15.48 11.74
CA GLN A 56 20.05 -15.22 11.85
C GLN A 56 19.62 -14.07 10.93
N ALA A 57 20.40 -13.75 9.88
CA ALA A 57 19.97 -12.79 8.88
C ALA A 57 18.69 -13.26 8.16
N HIS A 58 17.79 -12.33 7.85
CA HIS A 58 16.59 -12.66 7.07
C HIS A 58 16.95 -13.05 5.65
N SER A 59 16.30 -14.10 5.13
CA SER A 59 16.44 -14.44 3.71
C SER A 59 15.68 -13.46 2.82
N ALA A 60 16.17 -13.25 1.58
CA ALA A 60 15.49 -12.39 0.61
C ALA A 60 14.03 -12.82 0.34
N LYS A 61 13.78 -14.13 0.28
CA LYS A 61 12.44 -14.70 0.09
C LYS A 61 11.52 -14.42 1.28
N GLU A 62 12.03 -14.53 2.50
CA GLU A 62 11.28 -14.21 3.72
C GLU A 62 10.91 -12.72 3.75
N LEU A 63 11.86 -11.83 3.46
CA LEU A 63 11.62 -10.39 3.42
C LEU A 63 10.60 -10.02 2.34
N HIS A 64 10.72 -10.59 1.14
CA HIS A 64 9.78 -10.38 0.06
C HIS A 64 8.35 -10.78 0.47
N ASN A 65 8.18 -11.98 1.05
CA ASN A 65 6.87 -12.46 1.49
C ASN A 65 6.29 -11.59 2.61
N LYS A 66 7.11 -11.14 3.57
CA LYS A 66 6.68 -10.25 4.65
C LYS A 66 6.30 -8.86 4.14
N PHE A 67 7.06 -8.33 3.19
CA PHE A 67 6.77 -7.04 2.57
C PHE A 67 5.44 -7.10 1.79
N ARG A 68 5.26 -8.14 0.98
CA ARG A 68 4.01 -8.43 0.26
C ARG A 68 2.82 -8.56 1.21
N ALA A 69 2.98 -9.27 2.33
CA ALA A 69 1.94 -9.37 3.36
C ALA A 69 1.60 -8.02 4.00
N THR A 70 2.59 -7.13 4.16
CA THR A 70 2.39 -5.78 4.71
C THR A 70 1.63 -4.88 3.74
N LEU A 71 1.95 -4.94 2.44
CA LEU A 71 1.21 -4.23 1.40
C LEU A 71 -0.25 -4.69 1.32
N ASN A 72 -0.49 -6.01 1.33
CA ASN A 72 -1.86 -6.55 1.34
C ASN A 72 -2.67 -6.07 2.55
N ARG A 73 -2.06 -6.02 3.75
CA ARG A 73 -2.73 -5.47 4.94
C ARG A 73 -3.07 -4.00 4.76
N THR A 74 -2.15 -3.22 4.20
CA THR A 74 -2.35 -1.79 3.94
C THR A 74 -3.51 -1.56 2.98
N LEU A 75 -3.60 -2.34 1.91
CA LEU A 75 -4.72 -2.33 0.97
C LEU A 75 -6.06 -2.65 1.66
N VAL A 76 -6.09 -3.69 2.51
CA VAL A 76 -7.30 -4.05 3.27
C VAL A 76 -7.74 -2.91 4.20
N PHE A 77 -6.80 -2.24 4.87
CA PHE A 77 -7.10 -1.07 5.69
C PHE A 77 -7.65 0.08 4.85
N ASP A 78 -7.06 0.35 3.69
CA ASP A 78 -7.49 1.42 2.78
C ASP A 78 -8.94 1.23 2.28
N ILE A 79 -9.27 0.00 1.90
CA ILE A 79 -10.63 -0.41 1.53
C ILE A 79 -11.57 -0.26 2.73
N ALA A 80 -11.17 -0.73 3.91
CA ALA A 80 -12.00 -0.68 5.10
C ALA A 80 -12.35 0.76 5.48
N THR A 81 -11.36 1.67 5.49
CA THR A 81 -11.60 3.09 5.80
C THR A 81 -12.59 3.74 4.84
N THR A 82 -12.63 3.28 3.59
CA THR A 82 -13.57 3.77 2.58
C THR A 82 -14.97 3.16 2.77
N ALA A 83 -15.06 1.85 3.01
CA ALA A 83 -16.33 1.12 3.15
C ALA A 83 -17.10 1.43 4.46
N PHE A 84 -16.42 1.78 5.54
CA PHE A 84 -17.05 2.12 6.83
C PHE A 84 -17.58 3.55 6.91
N THR A 85 -17.46 4.33 5.83
CA THR A 85 -17.85 5.74 5.84
C THR A 85 -19.27 5.89 5.31
N PRO A 86 -20.24 6.37 6.12
CA PRO A 86 -21.55 6.71 5.61
C PRO A 86 -21.42 7.89 4.64
N LYS A 87 -21.64 7.64 3.34
CA LYS A 87 -21.91 8.70 2.38
C LYS A 87 -23.08 9.53 2.95
N LYS A 88 -22.75 10.76 3.37
CA LYS A 88 -23.63 11.77 3.98
C LYS A 88 -23.97 11.53 5.46
N ASN A 89 -23.01 11.72 6.37
CA ASN A 89 -23.36 11.96 7.78
C ASN A 89 -23.60 13.46 8.02
N ARG A 90 -24.84 13.75 8.39
CA ARG A 90 -25.48 15.08 8.50
C ARG A 90 -24.87 15.99 9.57
N ASN A 91 -23.91 15.53 10.35
CA ASN A 91 -23.22 16.30 11.39
C ASN A 91 -21.82 15.72 11.65
N ARG A 92 -20.84 16.62 11.83
CA ARG A 92 -19.45 16.42 12.31
C ARG A 92 -18.37 16.28 11.23
N ARG A 93 -17.50 17.32 11.20
CA ARG A 93 -16.17 17.52 10.57
C ARG A 93 -15.84 16.67 9.33
N LYS A 94 -15.46 17.36 8.24
CA LYS A 94 -14.86 16.75 7.04
C LYS A 94 -13.58 16.00 7.42
N ILE A 95 -13.67 14.69 7.61
CA ILE A 95 -12.51 13.81 7.59
C ILE A 95 -12.26 13.47 6.13
N ASN A 96 -11.04 13.69 5.65
CA ASN A 96 -10.69 13.46 4.25
C ASN A 96 -10.49 11.96 4.04
N ILE A 97 -11.51 11.28 3.52
CA ILE A 97 -11.53 9.84 3.31
C ILE A 97 -11.44 9.60 1.80
N PRO A 98 -10.56 8.70 1.32
CA PRO A 98 -10.48 8.36 -0.09
C PRO A 98 -11.83 7.92 -0.65
N SER A 99 -12.14 8.28 -1.89
CA SER A 99 -13.30 7.71 -2.59
C SER A 99 -13.00 6.29 -3.06
N GLU A 100 -14.06 5.52 -3.30
CA GLU A 100 -13.98 4.17 -3.87
C GLU A 100 -13.16 4.16 -5.17
N ASP A 101 -13.50 5.05 -6.11
CA ASP A 101 -12.79 5.19 -7.39
C ASP A 101 -11.31 5.52 -7.20
N LEU A 102 -10.98 6.40 -6.22
CA LEU A 102 -9.60 6.75 -5.93
C LEU A 102 -8.82 5.55 -5.40
N VAL A 103 -9.41 4.73 -4.54
CA VAL A 103 -8.76 3.51 -4.02
C VAL A 103 -8.54 2.51 -5.15
N ILE A 104 -9.56 2.24 -5.97
CA ILE A 104 -9.45 1.32 -7.12
C ILE A 104 -8.32 1.78 -8.05
N ASN A 105 -8.35 3.04 -8.46
CA ASN A 105 -7.34 3.60 -9.37
C ASN A 105 -5.93 3.61 -8.75
N THR A 106 -5.81 3.85 -7.44
CA THR A 106 -4.52 3.79 -6.72
C THR A 106 -3.91 2.40 -6.83
N TRP A 107 -4.69 1.36 -6.57
CA TRP A 107 -4.17 0.00 -6.42
C TRP A 107 -4.19 -0.81 -7.71
N TRP A 108 -4.92 -0.35 -8.74
CA TRP A 108 -5.07 -1.05 -10.02
C TRP A 108 -3.75 -1.56 -10.58
N SER A 109 -2.74 -0.69 -10.64
CA SER A 109 -1.47 -1.00 -11.31
C SER A 109 -0.62 -2.08 -10.63
N VAL A 110 -0.90 -2.40 -9.36
CA VAL A 110 -0.12 -3.34 -8.56
C VAL A 110 -0.92 -4.55 -8.12
N VAL A 111 -2.22 -4.57 -8.41
CA VAL A 111 -3.08 -5.71 -8.15
C VAL A 111 -2.88 -6.76 -9.24
N ASP A 112 -2.87 -8.04 -8.87
CA ASP A 112 -2.61 -9.17 -9.78
C ASP A 112 -3.55 -9.12 -11.00
N SER A 113 -2.99 -9.26 -12.20
CA SER A 113 -3.72 -9.18 -13.48
C SER A 113 -4.80 -10.25 -13.61
N ASN A 114 -4.70 -11.34 -12.85
CA ASN A 114 -5.70 -12.40 -12.80
C ASN A 114 -6.91 -12.06 -11.90
N SER A 115 -6.88 -10.92 -11.21
CA SER A 115 -8.04 -10.44 -10.46
C SER A 115 -8.79 -9.40 -11.29
N GLU A 116 -10.04 -9.69 -11.61
CA GLU A 116 -10.98 -8.66 -12.06
C GLU A 116 -11.08 -7.60 -10.96
N LEU A 117 -10.53 -6.41 -11.22
CA LEU A 117 -10.42 -5.34 -10.25
C LEU A 117 -11.76 -4.61 -10.10
N GLU A 118 -12.73 -5.29 -9.54
CA GLU A 118 -14.00 -4.70 -9.12
C GLU A 118 -13.99 -4.39 -7.62
N TRP A 119 -14.66 -3.31 -7.21
CA TRP A 119 -14.79 -2.93 -5.80
C TRP A 119 -15.34 -4.06 -4.92
N GLU A 120 -16.33 -4.79 -5.44
CA GLU A 120 -16.94 -5.90 -4.72
C GLU A 120 -15.94 -7.05 -4.54
N THR A 121 -15.09 -7.28 -5.53
CA THR A 121 -13.98 -8.24 -5.47
C THR A 121 -12.96 -7.82 -4.40
N MET A 122 -12.50 -6.56 -4.41
CA MET A 122 -11.61 -6.01 -3.36
C MET A 122 -12.21 -6.11 -1.95
N ARG A 123 -13.52 -5.87 -1.81
CA ARG A 123 -14.25 -5.97 -0.54
C ARG A 123 -14.39 -7.41 -0.04
N LYS A 124 -14.68 -8.36 -0.93
CA LYS A 124 -14.81 -9.79 -0.60
C LYS A 124 -13.50 -10.38 -0.05
N PHE A 125 -12.34 -9.89 -0.50
CA PHE A 125 -11.04 -10.31 0.03
C PHE A 125 -10.83 -9.98 1.51
N ARG A 126 -11.52 -8.99 2.08
CA ARG A 126 -11.57 -8.76 3.54
C ARG A 126 -11.91 -10.03 4.33
N ARG A 127 -12.67 -10.95 3.73
CA ARG A 127 -13.16 -12.18 4.38
C ARG A 127 -12.28 -13.41 4.12
N ARG A 128 -11.42 -13.40 3.10
CA ARG A 128 -10.57 -14.55 2.75
C ARG A 128 -9.12 -14.27 3.16
N LYS A 129 -8.62 -15.00 4.16
CA LYS A 129 -7.21 -14.94 4.66
C LYS A 129 -6.15 -15.39 3.64
N ALA A 130 -6.51 -15.68 2.40
CA ALA A 130 -5.61 -16.22 1.40
C ALA A 130 -5.93 -15.63 0.03
N GLY A 131 -4.90 -15.19 -0.69
CA GLY A 131 -5.01 -14.72 -2.07
C GLY A 131 -4.43 -13.32 -2.18
N VAL A 132 -3.27 -13.24 -2.82
CA VAL A 132 -2.43 -12.08 -2.76
C VAL A 132 -2.89 -11.02 -3.75
N LEU A 133 -3.49 -9.95 -3.23
CA LEU A 133 -3.92 -8.81 -4.04
C LEU A 133 -2.75 -8.19 -4.80
N VAL A 134 -1.61 -7.98 -4.17
CA VAL A 134 -0.48 -7.27 -4.80
C VAL A 134 0.54 -8.23 -5.41
N HIS A 135 0.64 -8.26 -6.74
CA HIS A 135 1.79 -8.83 -7.44
C HIS A 135 2.74 -7.67 -7.78
N ILE A 136 3.87 -7.56 -7.06
CA ILE A 136 4.94 -6.67 -7.51
C ILE A 136 5.55 -7.36 -8.73
N ALA A 137 5.13 -6.97 -9.94
CA ALA A 137 5.76 -7.45 -11.15
C ALA A 137 7.24 -7.07 -11.11
N GLN A 138 8.12 -8.07 -11.07
CA GLN A 138 9.53 -7.86 -11.40
C GLN A 138 9.58 -7.72 -12.92
N ARG A 139 9.76 -6.49 -13.40
CA ARG A 139 10.05 -6.22 -14.81
C ARG A 139 11.56 -6.29 -15.03
#